data_AF-A0A3B9S0V8-F1
#
_entry.id   AF-A0A3B9S0V8-F1
#
_cell.length_a   1.000
_cell.length_b   1.000
_cell.length_c   1.000
_cell.angle_alpha   90.00
_cell.angle_beta   90.00
_cell.angle_gamma   90.00
#
_symmetry.space_group_name_H-M   'P 1'
#
loop_
_entity.id
_entity.type
_entity.pdbx_description
1 polymer ?
#
loop_
_entity_poly.entity_id
_entity_poly.type
_entity_poly.pdbx_seq_one_letter_code
_entity_poly.pdbx_strand_id
1 'polypeptide(L)'
;RIVEHKPVEVLNGVTVQRINVNCYKFTYLNESLEVNLNLDKTERYMTPYELENHHFKREYFSVVHTGEGDGWDINRPCMASVISFQGKVFLIDVGPNIAHTLNSIGVDVNEVEGIFHTHAHDDHFAGLTTLIRANHRIKYYTTPIVRASVTKKLSALMSISEDSFKDFFEVCDLELDVWNNIEGLEVKPVYSPHPVETNILFFRTLWEDGYSTYAHLADISSHKVLKKMIEENPQLPGISSEKLKKVWGEYIQPVNVKKIDIGGGLIHGKAIDFKIDKSDKIILAHTAQKLTQIEKVIGCGVSFGSTDTLIEGHEDYTLEFGAEYLRGYYPNVEIGEIHMLLNCERESINAGTILLRDKEIPKHVRLVLTGVAELLSPREKTSYPLSSGTLIGELDVIFGQKSTGTYRTLSHIETLKIPAILFNEFVSRNHLLNQIQSTQETIKFLQQTWLFGESISSPIQSQIAQNITLKSYNKGEKIECEGLMLVKKGKVELISLGTDKKESRYKVGQGDFWGGEKIISNTSKYMEVRAITQADIYKITDVDIMKNIPIIRWKMMEQNEKRK
;
A
#
# COMPACT_ATOMS: atom_id res chain seq x y z
N ARG A 1 -11.70 22.11 -21.12
CA ARG A 1 -12.70 22.78 -20.26
C ARG A 1 -12.64 22.08 -18.89
N ILE A 2 -12.49 22.80 -17.78
CA ILE A 2 -12.46 22.19 -16.44
C ILE A 2 -13.88 22.24 -15.87
N VAL A 3 -14.41 21.10 -15.42
CA VAL A 3 -15.77 20.99 -14.88
C VAL A 3 -15.71 21.10 -13.35
N GLU A 4 -16.19 22.22 -12.82
CA GLU A 4 -16.24 22.49 -11.38
C GLU A 4 -17.69 22.85 -10.97
N HIS A 5 -17.85 23.69 -9.95
CA HIS A 5 -19.16 24.10 -9.43
C HIS A 5 -20.02 24.92 -10.41
N LYS A 6 -19.42 25.52 -11.45
CA LYS A 6 -20.18 26.25 -12.47
C LYS A 6 -20.54 25.30 -13.62
N PRO A 7 -21.78 25.34 -14.15
CA PRO A 7 -22.13 24.58 -15.33
C PRO A 7 -21.23 24.95 -16.51
N VAL A 8 -20.75 23.93 -17.22
CA VAL A 8 -19.93 24.05 -18.41
C VAL A 8 -20.64 23.34 -19.54
N GLU A 9 -20.87 24.02 -20.65
CA GLU A 9 -21.39 23.36 -21.86
C GLU A 9 -20.38 22.33 -22.37
N VAL A 10 -20.83 21.12 -22.66
CA VAL A 10 -20.03 20.06 -23.29
C VAL A 10 -20.19 20.17 -24.80
N LEU A 11 -21.43 19.99 -25.29
CA LEU A 11 -21.77 20.06 -26.70
C LEU A 11 -23.29 20.23 -26.87
N ASN A 12 -23.71 20.97 -27.91
CA ASN A 12 -25.11 21.09 -28.34
C ASN A 12 -26.09 21.46 -27.22
N GLY A 13 -25.73 22.39 -26.32
CA GLY A 13 -26.59 22.80 -25.20
C GLY A 13 -26.64 21.82 -24.03
N VAL A 14 -25.94 20.68 -24.09
CA VAL A 14 -25.74 19.82 -22.91
C VAL A 14 -24.71 20.49 -22.00
N THR A 15 -25.08 20.72 -20.75
CA THR A 15 -24.20 21.27 -19.72
C THR A 15 -23.87 20.22 -18.67
N VAL A 16 -22.67 20.28 -18.11
CA VAL A 16 -22.22 19.46 -16.98
C VAL A 16 -21.76 20.35 -15.84
N GLN A 17 -22.13 19.99 -14.62
CA GLN A 17 -21.75 20.69 -13.39
C GLN A 17 -21.29 19.66 -12.36
N ARG A 18 -20.16 19.90 -11.68
CA ARG A 18 -19.78 19.11 -10.52
C ARG A 18 -20.55 19.61 -9.30
N ILE A 19 -21.42 18.78 -8.75
CA ILE A 19 -22.27 19.13 -7.61
C ILE A 19 -21.73 18.58 -6.27
N ASN A 20 -20.90 17.53 -6.33
CA ASN A 20 -20.19 16.97 -5.18
C ASN A 20 -18.93 16.21 -5.65
N VAL A 21 -18.16 15.64 -4.73
CA VAL A 21 -17.04 14.74 -5.06
C VAL A 21 -17.55 13.55 -5.87
N ASN A 22 -17.03 13.38 -7.09
CA ASN A 22 -17.43 12.36 -8.06
C ASN A 22 -18.94 12.33 -8.41
N CYS A 23 -19.66 13.42 -8.14
CA CYS A 23 -21.07 13.56 -8.51
C CYS A 23 -21.24 14.72 -9.51
N TYR A 24 -21.79 14.39 -10.67
CA TYR A 24 -21.96 15.31 -11.78
C TYR A 24 -23.43 15.41 -12.19
N LYS A 25 -23.90 16.63 -12.40
CA LYS A 25 -25.23 16.91 -12.95
C LYS A 25 -25.10 17.30 -14.42
N PHE A 26 -25.73 16.51 -15.28
CA PHE A 26 -25.92 16.82 -16.70
C PHE A 26 -27.28 17.47 -16.89
N THR A 27 -27.35 18.54 -17.68
CA THR A 27 -28.61 19.24 -17.98
C THR A 27 -28.70 19.51 -19.48
N TYR A 28 -29.84 19.21 -20.08
CA TYR A 28 -30.18 19.54 -21.47
C TYR A 28 -31.63 19.97 -21.56
N LEU A 29 -31.88 21.18 -22.05
CA LEU A 29 -33.22 21.81 -22.06
C LEU A 29 -33.85 21.75 -20.65
N ASN A 30 -34.93 20.98 -20.50
CA ASN A 30 -35.68 20.84 -19.25
C ASN A 30 -35.38 19.52 -18.52
N GLU A 31 -34.43 18.72 -19.02
CA GLU A 31 -34.04 17.44 -18.44
C GLU A 31 -32.72 17.56 -17.68
N SER A 32 -32.60 16.81 -16.59
CA SER A 32 -31.33 16.68 -15.87
C SER A 32 -31.11 15.27 -15.34
N LEU A 33 -29.87 14.81 -15.37
CA LEU A 33 -29.42 13.54 -14.83
C LEU A 33 -28.27 13.79 -13.85
N GLU A 34 -28.36 13.22 -12.66
CA GLU A 34 -27.25 13.17 -11.72
C GLU A 34 -26.55 11.82 -11.82
N VAL A 35 -25.24 11.85 -12.02
CA VAL A 35 -24.38 10.68 -12.12
C VAL A 35 -23.46 10.67 -10.91
N ASN A 36 -23.59 9.65 -10.07
CA ASN A 36 -22.74 9.40 -8.92
C ASN A 36 -21.72 8.31 -9.27
N LEU A 37 -20.44 8.65 -9.30
CA LEU A 37 -19.34 7.72 -9.57
C LEU A 37 -18.67 7.19 -8.29
N ASN A 38 -19.23 7.47 -7.11
CA ASN A 38 -18.73 6.90 -5.86
C ASN A 38 -19.20 5.45 -5.73
N LEU A 39 -18.32 4.58 -5.25
CA LEU A 39 -18.68 3.21 -4.88
C LEU A 39 -19.49 3.20 -3.59
N ASP A 40 -20.51 2.35 -3.53
CA ASP A 40 -21.19 2.05 -2.28
C ASP A 40 -20.27 1.32 -1.28
N LYS A 41 -20.66 1.28 0.00
CA LYS A 41 -19.83 0.70 1.08
C LYS A 41 -19.36 -0.73 0.80
N THR A 42 -20.18 -1.50 0.10
CA THR A 42 -19.93 -2.92 -0.23
C THR A 42 -19.38 -3.11 -1.65
N GLU A 43 -19.32 -2.06 -2.47
CA GLU A 43 -18.83 -2.16 -3.84
C GLU A 43 -17.32 -1.98 -3.91
N ARG A 44 -16.69 -2.74 -4.79
CA ARG A 44 -15.25 -2.70 -5.05
C ARG A 44 -15.04 -2.89 -6.55
N TYR A 45 -13.99 -2.27 -7.08
CA TYR A 45 -13.52 -2.61 -8.42
C TYR A 45 -13.03 -4.07 -8.43
N MET A 46 -13.43 -4.84 -9.44
CA MET A 46 -13.01 -6.23 -9.60
C MET A 46 -11.77 -6.32 -10.48
N THR A 47 -10.90 -7.27 -10.16
CA THR A 47 -9.80 -7.66 -11.04
C THR A 47 -10.34 -8.41 -12.26
N PRO A 48 -9.79 -8.21 -13.46
CA PRO A 48 -10.24 -8.91 -14.67
C PRO A 48 -9.74 -10.37 -14.73
N TYR A 49 -8.84 -10.74 -13.83
CA TYR A 49 -8.24 -12.07 -13.71
C TYR A 49 -8.39 -12.61 -12.29
N GLU A 50 -8.30 -13.94 -12.18
CA GLU A 50 -8.17 -14.68 -10.93
C GLU A 50 -6.73 -15.14 -10.77
N LEU A 51 -6.22 -15.12 -9.53
CA LEU A 51 -4.88 -15.56 -9.19
C LEU A 51 -4.95 -16.74 -8.23
N GLU A 52 -4.06 -17.71 -8.44
CA GLU A 52 -3.88 -18.81 -7.49
C GLU A 52 -3.26 -18.27 -6.19
N ASN A 53 -3.60 -18.89 -5.07
CA ASN A 53 -3.00 -18.54 -3.78
C ASN A 53 -1.65 -19.26 -3.63
N HIS A 54 -0.60 -18.49 -3.36
CA HIS A 54 0.74 -18.98 -3.11
C HIS A 54 1.18 -18.65 -1.68
N HIS A 55 2.12 -19.44 -1.16
CA HIS A 55 2.85 -19.13 0.06
C HIS A 55 4.13 -18.39 -0.31
N PHE A 56 4.24 -17.13 0.07
CA PHE A 56 5.48 -16.38 -0.01
C PHE A 56 6.39 -16.74 1.16
N LYS A 57 7.42 -17.55 0.91
CA LYS A 57 8.47 -17.82 1.89
C LYS A 57 9.42 -16.63 1.99
N ARG A 58 9.69 -16.16 3.21
CA ARG A 58 10.65 -15.10 3.51
C ARG A 58 12.08 -15.65 3.37
N GLU A 59 12.70 -15.45 2.21
CA GLU A 59 14.09 -15.88 1.94
C GLU A 59 15.10 -14.75 2.17
N TYR A 60 16.39 -15.10 2.26
CA TYR A 60 17.47 -14.11 2.35
C TYR A 60 17.59 -13.28 1.08
N PHE A 61 17.56 -13.91 -0.11
CA PHE A 61 17.43 -13.20 -1.38
C PHE A 61 16.65 -14.06 -2.38
N SER A 62 15.43 -13.66 -2.71
CA SER A 62 14.62 -14.32 -3.73
C SER A 62 13.82 -13.32 -4.55
N VAL A 63 13.41 -13.75 -5.75
CA VAL A 63 12.56 -12.98 -6.65
C VAL A 63 11.30 -13.77 -6.96
N VAL A 64 10.16 -13.23 -6.58
CA VAL A 64 8.83 -13.75 -6.90
C VAL A 64 8.28 -13.01 -8.11
N HIS A 65 7.90 -13.76 -9.13
CA HIS A 65 7.37 -13.21 -10.38
C HIS A 65 5.86 -13.06 -10.28
N THR A 66 5.43 -11.81 -10.11
CA THR A 66 4.02 -11.47 -9.84
C THR A 66 3.24 -11.03 -11.06
N GLY A 67 3.89 -10.88 -12.22
CA GLY A 67 3.19 -10.58 -13.47
C GLY A 67 4.11 -10.57 -14.68
N GLU A 68 3.57 -10.99 -15.83
CA GLU A 68 4.28 -11.12 -17.11
C GLU A 68 3.51 -10.47 -18.27
N GLY A 69 2.30 -9.96 -18.00
CA GLY A 69 1.45 -9.32 -19.00
C GLY A 69 1.97 -7.95 -19.41
N ASP A 70 1.45 -7.45 -20.52
CA ASP A 70 1.51 -6.03 -20.87
C ASP A 70 0.30 -5.29 -20.27
N GLY A 71 0.24 -3.97 -20.43
CA GLY A 71 -0.89 -3.15 -19.95
C GLY A 71 -2.27 -3.48 -20.55
N TRP A 72 -2.37 -4.42 -21.51
CA TRP A 72 -3.61 -4.86 -22.14
C TRP A 72 -3.97 -6.32 -21.83
N ASP A 73 -3.14 -7.03 -21.06
CA ASP A 73 -3.42 -8.42 -20.68
C ASP A 73 -4.53 -8.50 -19.63
N ILE A 74 -5.68 -9.03 -20.03
CA ILE A 74 -6.83 -9.21 -19.14
C ILE A 74 -6.72 -10.45 -18.24
N ASN A 75 -5.76 -11.34 -18.49
CA ASN A 75 -5.67 -12.65 -17.82
C ASN A 75 -4.55 -12.72 -16.79
N ARG A 76 -3.60 -11.78 -16.80
CA ARG A 76 -2.43 -11.79 -15.93
C ARG A 76 -2.09 -10.39 -15.45
N PRO A 77 -1.45 -10.25 -14.27
CA PRO A 77 -0.89 -8.96 -13.87
C PRO A 77 0.22 -8.51 -14.82
N CYS A 78 0.39 -7.19 -14.90
CA CYS A 78 1.44 -6.54 -15.70
C CYS A 78 2.83 -6.95 -15.21
N MET A 79 3.85 -6.79 -16.06
CA MET A 79 5.23 -7.07 -15.73
C MET A 79 5.65 -6.40 -14.41
N ALA A 80 5.88 -7.22 -13.39
CA ALA A 80 6.33 -6.78 -12.07
C ALA A 80 7.04 -7.94 -11.35
N SER A 81 7.71 -7.64 -10.24
CA SER A 81 8.35 -8.66 -9.39
C SER A 81 8.36 -8.23 -7.93
N VAL A 82 8.51 -9.18 -7.02
CA VAL A 82 8.68 -8.94 -5.59
C VAL A 82 10.01 -9.55 -5.16
N ILE A 83 10.86 -8.77 -4.52
CA ILE A 83 12.10 -9.25 -3.90
C ILE A 83 11.81 -9.55 -2.43
N SER A 84 12.21 -10.74 -1.97
CA SER A 84 12.49 -10.99 -0.55
C SER A 84 13.96 -10.71 -0.33
N PHE A 85 14.30 -9.79 0.58
CA PHE A 85 15.68 -9.61 1.03
C PHE A 85 15.75 -9.49 2.54
N GLN A 86 16.51 -10.38 3.19
CA GLN A 86 16.52 -10.53 4.66
C GLN A 86 15.09 -10.58 5.23
N GLY A 87 14.22 -11.35 4.56
CA GLY A 87 12.80 -11.46 4.89
C GLY A 87 11.92 -10.23 4.65
N LYS A 88 12.50 -9.07 4.33
CA LYS A 88 11.74 -7.86 3.96
C LYS A 88 11.21 -7.95 2.53
N VAL A 89 10.09 -7.27 2.28
CA VAL A 89 9.40 -7.30 0.98
C VAL A 89 9.63 -6.02 0.21
N PHE A 90 10.22 -6.14 -0.98
CA PHE A 90 10.37 -5.03 -1.91
C PHE A 90 9.63 -5.29 -3.21
N LEU A 91 8.88 -4.30 -3.70
CA LEU A 91 8.22 -4.38 -5.00
C LEU A 91 9.14 -3.84 -6.08
N ILE A 92 9.11 -4.43 -7.28
CA ILE A 92 9.64 -3.83 -8.49
C ILE A 92 8.46 -3.55 -9.41
N ASP A 93 8.19 -2.27 -9.58
CA ASP A 93 6.98 -1.72 -10.21
C ASP A 93 5.68 -2.13 -9.51
N VAL A 94 4.65 -1.34 -9.74
CA VAL A 94 3.36 -1.41 -9.03
C VAL A 94 2.23 -1.22 -10.02
N GLY A 95 1.88 -2.31 -10.71
CA GLY A 95 0.77 -2.34 -11.65
C GLY A 95 -0.62 -2.23 -10.99
N PRO A 96 -1.69 -2.19 -11.81
CA PRO A 96 -3.06 -2.16 -11.32
C PRO A 96 -3.38 -3.37 -10.43
N ASN A 97 -4.30 -3.18 -9.48
CA ASN A 97 -4.77 -4.21 -8.55
C ASN A 97 -3.70 -4.82 -7.63
N ILE A 98 -2.64 -4.07 -7.31
CA ILE A 98 -1.51 -4.54 -6.50
C ILE A 98 -1.91 -5.22 -5.18
N ALA A 99 -2.96 -4.77 -4.49
CA ALA A 99 -3.43 -5.42 -3.26
C ALA A 99 -3.94 -6.85 -3.51
N HIS A 100 -4.61 -7.11 -4.64
CA HIS A 100 -5.03 -8.46 -5.00
C HIS A 100 -3.83 -9.34 -5.34
N THR A 101 -2.85 -8.80 -6.08
CA THR A 101 -1.59 -9.47 -6.40
C THR A 101 -0.83 -9.88 -5.14
N LEU A 102 -0.65 -8.96 -4.19
CA LEU A 102 0.05 -9.23 -2.93
C LEU A 102 -0.70 -10.24 -2.06
N ASN A 103 -2.01 -10.07 -1.89
CA ASN A 103 -2.82 -11.02 -1.13
C ASN A 103 -2.75 -12.43 -1.74
N SER A 104 -2.71 -12.55 -3.06
CA SER A 104 -2.65 -13.86 -3.73
C SER A 104 -1.31 -14.57 -3.52
N ILE A 105 -0.23 -13.86 -3.19
CA ILE A 105 1.03 -14.48 -2.74
C ILE A 105 1.16 -14.55 -1.21
N GLY A 106 0.13 -14.17 -0.45
CA GLY A 106 0.19 -14.22 1.02
C GLY A 106 0.91 -13.03 1.67
N VAL A 107 0.92 -11.88 1.02
CA VAL A 107 1.53 -10.64 1.52
C VAL A 107 0.45 -9.56 1.69
N ASP A 108 0.35 -8.99 2.89
CA ASP A 108 -0.44 -7.79 3.15
C ASP A 108 0.32 -6.54 2.68
N VAL A 109 -0.42 -5.52 2.22
CA VAL A 109 0.17 -4.24 1.75
C VAL A 109 1.05 -3.59 2.82
N ASN A 110 0.73 -3.77 4.10
CA ASN A 110 1.49 -3.20 5.22
C ASN A 110 2.76 -4.00 5.56
N GLU A 111 3.03 -5.12 4.88
CA GLU A 111 4.30 -5.85 4.98
C GLU A 111 5.34 -5.36 3.94
N VAL A 112 4.96 -4.44 3.05
CA VAL A 112 5.84 -3.90 2.00
C VAL A 112 6.81 -2.88 2.59
N GLU A 113 8.09 -3.21 2.59
CA GLU A 113 9.17 -2.33 3.06
C GLU A 113 9.46 -1.20 2.06
N GLY A 114 9.49 -1.53 0.77
CA GLY A 114 9.88 -0.58 -0.25
C GLY A 114 9.44 -0.91 -1.67
N ILE A 115 9.55 0.08 -2.55
CA ILE A 115 9.23 0.01 -3.97
C ILE A 115 10.44 0.50 -4.75
N PHE A 116 10.96 -0.35 -5.62
CA PHE A 116 11.86 0.03 -6.70
C PHE A 116 11.04 0.32 -7.95
N HIS A 117 11.09 1.55 -8.46
CA HIS A 117 10.25 1.96 -9.59
C HIS A 117 11.08 2.25 -10.83
N THR A 118 10.79 1.56 -11.92
CA THR A 118 11.52 1.65 -13.18
C THR A 118 11.12 2.89 -13.98
N HIS A 119 9.81 3.13 -14.17
CA HIS A 119 9.26 4.21 -15.00
C HIS A 119 7.76 4.45 -14.74
N ALA A 120 7.17 5.46 -15.39
CA ALA A 120 5.84 5.97 -15.07
C ALA A 120 4.70 5.49 -16.00
N HIS A 121 4.84 4.40 -16.77
CA HIS A 121 3.70 3.86 -17.53
C HIS A 121 2.62 3.29 -16.60
N ASP A 122 1.35 3.34 -17.00
CA ASP A 122 0.21 3.01 -16.13
C ASP A 122 0.25 1.58 -15.59
N ASP A 123 0.71 0.64 -16.41
CA ASP A 123 0.88 -0.78 -16.08
C ASP A 123 2.02 -1.06 -15.08
N HIS A 124 2.90 -0.10 -14.85
CA HIS A 124 3.97 -0.15 -13.83
C HIS A 124 3.72 0.80 -12.64
N PHE A 125 2.74 1.71 -12.75
CA PHE A 125 2.54 2.83 -11.83
C PHE A 125 1.23 2.80 -11.05
N ALA A 126 0.13 2.31 -11.65
CA ALA A 126 -1.23 2.55 -11.16
C ALA A 126 -1.48 2.06 -9.73
N GLY A 127 -0.73 1.04 -9.29
CA GLY A 127 -0.77 0.48 -7.95
C GLY A 127 -0.39 1.46 -6.84
N LEU A 128 0.35 2.54 -7.14
CA LEU A 128 0.67 3.59 -6.15
C LEU A 128 -0.59 4.17 -5.50
N THR A 129 -1.69 4.31 -6.24
CA THR A 129 -2.98 4.79 -5.71
C THR A 129 -3.59 3.86 -4.64
N THR A 130 -3.18 2.61 -4.62
CA THR A 130 -3.50 1.66 -3.55
C THR A 130 -2.52 1.77 -2.39
N LEU A 131 -1.22 1.92 -2.68
CA LEU A 131 -0.17 1.94 -1.67
C LEU A 131 -0.14 3.22 -0.82
N ILE A 132 -0.64 4.36 -1.33
CA ILE A 132 -0.90 5.57 -0.51
C ILE A 132 -1.92 5.32 0.62
N ARG A 133 -2.63 4.18 0.60
CA ARG A 133 -3.59 3.76 1.62
C ARG A 133 -2.96 2.79 2.63
N ALA A 134 -1.65 2.58 2.59
CA ALA A 134 -0.93 1.83 3.60
C ALA A 134 -1.00 2.53 4.97
N ASN A 135 -0.77 1.75 6.02
CA ASN A 135 -0.74 2.23 7.39
C ASN A 135 0.61 2.85 7.79
N HIS A 136 1.62 2.81 6.92
CA HIS A 136 2.94 3.40 7.09
C HIS A 136 3.44 3.95 5.75
N ARG A 137 4.45 4.84 5.78
CA ARG A 137 5.09 5.33 4.55
C ARG A 137 6.06 4.28 4.01
N ILE A 138 5.73 3.74 2.85
CA ILE A 138 6.58 2.77 2.15
C ILE A 138 7.79 3.51 1.55
N LYS A 139 8.98 2.92 1.63
CA LYS A 139 10.20 3.50 1.04
C LYS A 139 10.13 3.45 -0.48
N TYR A 140 10.42 4.57 -1.13
CA TYR A 140 10.27 4.74 -2.57
C TYR A 140 11.63 5.00 -3.20
N TYR A 141 12.15 3.98 -3.87
CA TYR A 141 13.48 3.93 -4.47
C TYR A 141 13.41 4.09 -5.98
N THR A 142 13.96 5.18 -6.50
CA THR A 142 14.21 5.36 -7.93
C THR A 142 15.16 6.54 -8.14
N THR A 143 15.56 6.80 -9.39
CA THR A 143 16.36 7.98 -9.72
C THR A 143 15.53 9.27 -9.64
N PRO A 144 16.14 10.43 -9.36
CA PRO A 144 15.41 11.71 -9.29
C PRO A 144 14.56 12.04 -10.53
N ILE A 145 15.04 11.65 -11.72
CA ILE A 145 14.35 11.93 -12.99
C ILE A 145 13.04 11.13 -13.13
N VAL A 146 13.07 9.83 -12.80
CA VAL A 146 11.85 8.99 -12.78
C VAL A 146 10.91 9.43 -11.66
N ARG A 147 11.45 9.73 -10.47
CA ARG A 147 10.64 10.24 -9.37
C ARG A 147 9.89 11.51 -9.78
N ALA A 148 10.55 12.47 -10.44
CA ALA A 148 9.89 13.70 -10.88
C ALA A 148 8.71 13.42 -11.84
N SER A 149 8.88 12.48 -12.78
CA SER A 149 7.83 12.05 -13.71
C SER A 149 6.65 11.40 -12.98
N VAL A 150 6.94 10.44 -12.10
CA VAL A 150 5.94 9.75 -11.27
C VAL A 150 5.20 10.71 -10.35
N THR A 151 5.91 11.60 -9.66
CA THR A 151 5.30 12.59 -8.76
C THR A 151 4.34 13.51 -9.51
N LYS A 152 4.74 14.04 -10.68
CA LYS A 152 3.86 14.85 -11.53
C LYS A 152 2.60 14.09 -11.93
N LYS A 153 2.76 12.85 -12.40
CA LYS A 153 1.64 12.01 -12.82
C LYS A 153 0.69 11.69 -11.68
N LEU A 154 1.22 11.25 -10.52
CA LEU A 154 0.42 10.90 -9.35
C LEU A 154 -0.31 12.12 -8.78
N SER A 155 0.39 13.25 -8.64
CA SER A 155 -0.20 14.49 -8.14
C SER A 155 -1.31 15.00 -9.05
N ALA A 156 -1.14 14.91 -10.39
CA ALA A 156 -2.20 15.24 -11.33
C ALA A 156 -3.41 14.30 -11.21
N LEU A 157 -3.18 12.99 -11.14
CA LEU A 157 -4.24 11.98 -10.99
C LEU A 157 -5.05 12.15 -9.70
N MET A 158 -4.37 12.49 -8.60
CA MET A 158 -4.98 12.66 -7.30
C MET A 158 -5.46 14.09 -7.02
N SER A 159 -5.18 15.03 -7.93
CA SER A 159 -5.45 16.47 -7.74
C SER A 159 -4.85 17.04 -6.46
N ILE A 160 -3.60 16.67 -6.15
CA ILE A 160 -2.82 17.15 -4.99
C ILE A 160 -1.57 17.90 -5.45
N SER A 161 -0.89 18.60 -4.53
CA SER A 161 0.41 19.21 -4.86
C SER A 161 1.51 18.16 -5.04
N GLU A 162 2.52 18.46 -5.86
CA GLU A 162 3.73 17.63 -6.00
C GLU A 162 4.47 17.47 -4.66
N ASP A 163 4.49 18.54 -3.84
CA ASP A 163 5.09 18.51 -2.49
C ASP A 163 4.45 17.48 -1.55
N SER A 164 3.21 17.05 -1.83
CA SER A 164 2.51 16.07 -0.99
C SER A 164 3.03 14.64 -1.17
N PHE A 165 3.81 14.35 -2.21
CA PHE A 165 4.28 12.99 -2.50
C PHE A 165 5.07 12.38 -1.32
N LYS A 166 5.96 13.16 -0.71
CA LYS A 166 6.79 12.76 0.45
C LYS A 166 5.99 12.52 1.74
N ASP A 167 4.73 12.94 1.75
CA ASP A 167 3.83 12.70 2.87
C ASP A 167 3.20 11.30 2.79
N PHE A 168 3.19 10.67 1.61
CA PHE A 168 2.67 9.33 1.40
C PHE A 168 3.78 8.27 1.30
N PHE A 169 4.97 8.66 0.82
CA PHE A 169 6.12 7.77 0.65
C PHE A 169 7.38 8.34 1.29
N GLU A 170 8.25 7.46 1.77
CA GLU A 170 9.60 7.84 2.19
C GLU A 170 10.51 7.85 0.95
N VAL A 171 10.87 9.04 0.45
CA VAL A 171 11.66 9.18 -0.78
C VAL A 171 13.12 8.81 -0.53
N CYS A 172 13.61 7.82 -1.27
CA CYS A 172 14.99 7.35 -1.25
C CYS A 172 15.59 7.42 -2.66
N ASP A 173 16.16 8.57 -3.03
CA ASP A 173 16.74 8.75 -4.37
C ASP A 173 17.96 7.85 -4.59
N LEU A 174 17.97 7.15 -5.72
CA LEU A 174 19.09 6.32 -6.17
C LEU A 174 19.99 7.10 -7.13
N GLU A 175 21.30 6.94 -6.98
CA GLU A 175 22.28 7.44 -7.94
C GLU A 175 22.32 6.55 -9.19
N LEU A 176 22.26 7.18 -10.36
CA LEU A 176 22.27 6.52 -11.67
C LEU A 176 23.65 5.91 -11.98
N ASP A 177 23.67 4.72 -12.59
CA ASP A 177 24.87 3.98 -13.01
C ASP A 177 25.84 3.60 -11.85
N VAL A 178 25.38 3.67 -10.60
CA VAL A 178 26.14 3.32 -9.39
C VAL A 178 25.40 2.26 -8.57
N TRP A 179 26.14 1.38 -7.90
CA TRP A 179 25.57 0.45 -6.93
C TRP A 179 25.22 1.18 -5.63
N ASN A 180 23.93 1.37 -5.38
CA ASN A 180 23.38 1.97 -4.18
C ASN A 180 23.15 0.86 -3.14
N ASN A 181 23.76 0.96 -1.96
CA ASN A 181 23.62 -0.05 -0.91
C ASN A 181 22.39 0.24 -0.02
N ILE A 182 21.46 -0.72 0.03
CA ILE A 182 20.26 -0.69 0.86
C ILE A 182 20.37 -1.85 1.85
N GLU A 183 21.02 -1.59 2.99
CA GLU A 183 21.16 -2.56 4.08
C GLU A 183 21.76 -3.93 3.65
N GLY A 184 22.61 -3.93 2.61
CA GLY A 184 23.23 -5.14 2.05
C GLY A 184 22.64 -5.61 0.71
N LEU A 185 21.48 -5.09 0.30
CA LEU A 185 20.97 -5.24 -1.06
C LEU A 185 21.49 -4.08 -1.90
N GLU A 186 22.37 -4.35 -2.85
CA GLU A 186 22.87 -3.34 -3.77
C GLU A 186 21.99 -3.25 -5.02
N VAL A 187 21.57 -2.03 -5.37
CA VAL A 187 20.78 -1.74 -6.58
C VAL A 187 21.51 -0.74 -7.48
N LYS A 188 21.64 -1.07 -8.77
CA LYS A 188 22.17 -0.18 -9.81
C LYS A 188 21.06 0.16 -10.82
N PRO A 189 20.47 1.36 -10.75
CA PRO A 189 19.62 1.85 -11.83
C PRO A 189 20.46 2.28 -13.02
N VAL A 190 20.07 1.84 -14.21
CA VAL A 190 20.75 2.16 -15.47
C VAL A 190 19.75 2.76 -16.44
N TYR A 191 20.15 3.85 -17.08
CA TYR A 191 19.30 4.54 -18.04
C TYR A 191 18.95 3.66 -19.25
N SER A 192 17.66 3.61 -19.58
CA SER A 192 17.13 2.91 -20.76
C SER A 192 16.40 3.91 -21.68
N PRO A 193 16.80 4.05 -22.96
CA PRO A 193 16.06 4.88 -23.91
C PRO A 193 14.64 4.38 -24.10
N HIS A 194 13.67 5.22 -23.75
CA HIS A 194 12.24 4.96 -23.81
C HIS A 194 11.45 6.28 -23.93
N PRO A 195 10.18 6.31 -24.39
CA PRO A 195 9.40 7.54 -24.50
C PRO A 195 9.09 8.25 -23.17
N VAL A 196 9.25 7.57 -22.04
CA VAL A 196 9.18 8.16 -20.69
C VAL A 196 10.50 7.93 -19.96
N GLU A 197 10.75 8.72 -18.91
CA GLU A 197 11.93 8.56 -18.06
C GLU A 197 11.97 7.12 -17.52
N THR A 198 13.03 6.38 -17.85
CA THR A 198 13.11 4.92 -17.58
C THR A 198 14.49 4.51 -17.13
N ASN A 199 14.53 3.73 -16.04
CA ASN A 199 15.71 2.98 -15.66
C ASN A 199 15.38 1.49 -15.60
N ILE A 200 16.28 0.67 -16.13
CA ILE A 200 16.33 -0.76 -15.80
C ILE A 200 17.12 -0.94 -14.51
N LEU A 201 16.83 -2.00 -13.76
CA LEU A 201 17.38 -2.19 -12.43
C LEU A 201 18.18 -3.48 -12.36
N PHE A 202 19.40 -3.37 -11.84
CA PHE A 202 20.22 -4.52 -11.47
C PHE A 202 20.31 -4.59 -9.96
N PHE A 203 20.20 -5.80 -9.42
CA PHE A 203 20.28 -6.09 -8.00
C PHE A 203 21.38 -7.09 -7.75
N ARG A 204 22.09 -6.93 -6.65
CA ARG A 204 23.05 -7.92 -6.19
C ARG A 204 23.21 -7.92 -4.68
N THR A 205 23.67 -9.03 -4.15
CA THR A 205 24.16 -9.13 -2.79
C THR A 205 25.31 -10.12 -2.73
N LEU A 206 26.25 -9.88 -1.83
CA LEU A 206 27.45 -10.71 -1.68
C LEU A 206 27.10 -12.00 -0.94
N TRP A 207 27.58 -13.12 -1.47
CA TRP A 207 27.43 -14.46 -0.91
C TRP A 207 28.70 -15.31 -1.10
N GLU A 208 28.61 -16.62 -0.85
CA GLU A 208 29.73 -17.57 -0.82
C GLU A 208 30.65 -17.48 -2.06
N ASP A 209 30.07 -17.57 -3.26
CA ASP A 209 30.81 -17.60 -4.53
C ASP A 209 30.87 -16.23 -5.24
N GLY A 210 30.67 -15.14 -4.49
CA GLY A 210 30.60 -13.79 -5.03
C GLY A 210 29.17 -13.25 -5.04
N TYR A 211 28.79 -12.51 -6.08
CA TYR A 211 27.48 -11.85 -6.09
C TYR A 211 26.39 -12.74 -6.67
N SER A 212 25.32 -12.92 -5.91
CA SER A 212 24.03 -13.35 -6.46
C SER A 212 23.35 -12.15 -7.11
N THR A 213 22.86 -12.29 -8.34
CA THR A 213 22.44 -11.16 -9.19
C THR A 213 21.08 -11.37 -9.85
N TYR A 214 20.29 -10.30 -9.87
CA TYR A 214 19.02 -10.22 -10.59
C TYR A 214 18.97 -8.96 -11.45
N ALA A 215 18.40 -9.05 -12.65
CA ALA A 215 18.18 -7.88 -13.49
C ALA A 215 16.72 -7.81 -13.96
N HIS A 216 16.11 -6.63 -13.80
CA HIS A 216 14.75 -6.31 -14.19
C HIS A 216 14.74 -5.26 -15.30
N LEU A 217 14.53 -5.72 -16.53
CA LEU A 217 14.59 -4.91 -17.75
C LEU A 217 13.18 -4.70 -18.29
N ALA A 218 12.39 -3.89 -17.59
CA ALA A 218 11.08 -3.43 -18.04
C ALA A 218 11.23 -2.36 -19.13
N ASP A 219 10.35 -2.38 -20.12
CA ASP A 219 10.22 -1.30 -21.12
C ASP A 219 11.55 -0.95 -21.82
N ILE A 220 12.29 -1.99 -22.18
CA ILE A 220 13.50 -1.84 -22.98
C ILE A 220 13.17 -1.78 -24.47
N SER A 221 13.88 -0.95 -25.23
CA SER A 221 13.73 -0.93 -26.68
C SER A 221 14.54 -2.04 -27.34
N SER A 222 13.97 -2.70 -28.35
CA SER A 222 14.74 -3.66 -29.19
C SER A 222 15.98 -3.02 -29.82
N HIS A 223 17.02 -3.81 -30.09
CA HIS A 223 18.27 -3.33 -30.68
C HIS A 223 18.05 -2.66 -32.05
N LYS A 224 17.08 -3.17 -32.82
CA LYS A 224 16.66 -2.57 -34.09
C LYS A 224 16.07 -1.17 -33.91
N VAL A 225 15.28 -0.95 -32.85
CA VAL A 225 14.71 0.36 -32.54
C VAL A 225 15.78 1.32 -32.06
N LEU A 226 16.66 0.89 -31.13
CA LEU A 226 17.78 1.69 -30.64
C LEU A 226 18.67 2.19 -31.79
N LYS A 227 18.99 1.33 -32.77
CA LYS A 227 19.77 1.74 -33.96
C LYS A 227 19.10 2.81 -34.80
N LYS A 228 17.78 2.88 -34.81
CA LYS A 228 17.03 3.93 -35.52
C LYS A 228 16.97 5.25 -34.75
N MET A 229 17.28 5.23 -33.45
CA MET A 229 17.38 6.43 -32.62
C MET A 229 18.75 7.11 -32.73
N ILE A 230 19.71 6.54 -33.50
CA ILE A 230 21.02 7.14 -33.66
C ILE A 230 20.90 8.50 -34.36
N GLU A 231 21.40 9.54 -33.71
CA GLU A 231 21.56 10.87 -34.26
C GLU A 231 22.85 11.47 -33.69
N GLU A 232 23.82 11.74 -34.56
CA GLU A 232 25.14 12.22 -34.15
C GLU A 232 25.18 13.74 -33.98
N ASN A 233 24.19 14.46 -34.54
CA ASN A 233 24.04 15.89 -34.29
C ASN A 233 23.39 16.11 -32.90
N PRO A 234 24.11 16.66 -31.90
CA PRO A 234 23.56 16.84 -30.56
C PRO A 234 22.42 17.87 -30.48
N GLN A 235 22.15 18.61 -31.57
CA GLN A 235 21.03 19.55 -31.67
C GLN A 235 19.72 18.89 -32.14
N LEU A 236 19.78 17.65 -32.61
CA LEU A 236 18.61 16.89 -33.05
C LEU A 236 18.26 15.81 -32.00
N PRO A 237 16.97 15.43 -31.86
CA PRO A 237 16.58 14.38 -30.94
C PRO A 237 17.16 13.01 -31.34
N GLY A 238 17.84 12.34 -30.41
CA GLY A 238 18.33 10.98 -30.59
C GLY A 238 19.44 10.62 -29.59
N ILE A 239 20.11 9.49 -29.82
CA ILE A 239 21.25 9.01 -29.02
C ILE A 239 22.50 8.88 -29.89
N SER A 240 23.68 9.13 -29.33
CA SER A 240 24.94 8.90 -30.05
C SER A 240 25.23 7.41 -30.22
N SER A 241 26.07 7.06 -31.19
CA SER A 241 26.56 5.68 -31.33
C SER A 241 27.29 5.16 -30.08
N GLU A 242 27.96 6.04 -29.33
CA GLU A 242 28.59 5.69 -28.05
C GLU A 242 27.56 5.35 -26.97
N LYS A 243 26.51 6.18 -26.86
CA LYS A 243 25.41 5.94 -25.91
C LYS A 243 24.69 4.64 -26.24
N LEU A 244 24.45 4.34 -27.52
CA LEU A 244 23.88 3.05 -27.94
C LEU A 244 24.76 1.88 -27.52
N LYS A 245 26.08 1.95 -27.72
CA LYS A 245 27.01 0.88 -27.30
C LYS A 245 26.96 0.66 -25.79
N LYS A 246 26.93 1.74 -25.00
CA LYS A 246 26.80 1.67 -23.53
C LYS A 246 25.48 1.00 -23.14
N VAL A 247 24.33 1.51 -23.61
CA VAL A 247 23.00 0.96 -23.30
C VAL A 247 22.92 -0.51 -23.67
N TRP A 248 23.37 -0.87 -24.87
CA TRP A 248 23.34 -2.25 -25.34
C TRP A 248 24.25 -3.17 -24.51
N GLY A 249 25.42 -2.69 -24.11
CA GLY A 249 26.33 -3.41 -23.22
C GLY A 249 25.72 -3.71 -21.86
N GLU A 250 24.96 -2.76 -21.30
CA GLU A 250 24.22 -2.96 -20.03
C GLU A 250 23.08 -3.98 -20.21
N TYR A 251 22.31 -3.90 -21.30
CA TYR A 251 21.21 -4.85 -21.55
C TYR A 251 21.69 -6.31 -21.57
N ILE A 252 22.84 -6.57 -22.21
CA ILE A 252 23.41 -7.93 -22.34
C ILE A 252 24.34 -8.32 -21.18
N GLN A 253 24.41 -7.53 -20.11
CA GLN A 253 25.24 -7.84 -18.95
C GLN A 253 24.77 -9.17 -18.31
N PRO A 254 25.62 -10.20 -18.19
CA PRO A 254 25.21 -11.48 -17.61
C PRO A 254 24.86 -11.34 -16.12
N VAL A 255 23.80 -12.04 -15.70
CA VAL A 255 23.34 -12.15 -14.30
C VAL A 255 22.79 -13.56 -14.05
N ASN A 256 22.50 -13.93 -12.80
CA ASN A 256 21.92 -15.24 -12.50
C ASN A 256 20.47 -15.34 -13.01
N VAL A 257 19.63 -14.34 -12.71
CA VAL A 257 18.26 -14.27 -13.23
C VAL A 257 18.03 -12.93 -13.91
N LYS A 258 17.60 -12.96 -15.17
CA LYS A 258 17.27 -11.77 -15.95
C LYS A 258 15.82 -11.85 -16.41
N LYS A 259 15.02 -10.83 -16.07
CA LYS A 259 13.67 -10.66 -16.60
C LYS A 259 13.66 -9.55 -17.63
N ILE A 260 13.21 -9.84 -18.84
CA ILE A 260 13.26 -8.92 -19.99
C ILE A 260 11.87 -8.70 -20.60
N ASP A 261 11.65 -7.47 -21.04
CA ASP A 261 10.55 -7.11 -21.92
C ASP A 261 10.73 -7.72 -23.33
N ILE A 262 9.65 -8.32 -23.85
CA ILE A 262 9.55 -8.80 -25.24
C ILE A 262 8.29 -8.32 -25.99
N GLY A 263 7.66 -7.24 -25.55
CA GLY A 263 6.39 -6.74 -26.11
C GLY A 263 6.47 -6.28 -27.57
N GLY A 264 7.67 -6.02 -28.09
CA GLY A 264 7.92 -5.67 -29.48
C GLY A 264 7.54 -4.22 -29.88
N GLY A 265 7.01 -4.04 -31.08
CA GLY A 265 6.62 -2.70 -31.55
C GLY A 265 7.77 -1.68 -31.60
N LEU A 266 7.46 -0.42 -31.26
CA LEU A 266 8.39 0.72 -31.29
C LEU A 266 8.99 1.06 -29.92
N ILE A 267 8.44 0.51 -28.84
CA ILE A 267 8.74 0.92 -27.46
C ILE A 267 9.13 -0.26 -26.57
N HIS A 268 8.99 -1.50 -27.04
CA HIS A 268 9.28 -2.70 -26.26
C HIS A 268 10.37 -3.58 -26.90
N GLY A 269 10.80 -4.59 -26.14
CA GLY A 269 11.96 -5.41 -26.43
C GLY A 269 11.64 -6.56 -27.37
N LYS A 270 12.64 -7.40 -27.65
CA LYS A 270 12.46 -8.65 -28.41
C LYS A 270 13.37 -9.74 -27.87
N ALA A 271 12.82 -10.93 -27.66
CA ALA A 271 13.61 -12.05 -27.14
C ALA A 271 14.85 -12.34 -28.01
N ILE A 272 14.73 -12.27 -29.34
CA ILE A 272 15.83 -12.59 -30.27
C ILE A 272 17.11 -11.79 -30.03
N ASP A 273 16.97 -10.58 -29.47
CA ASP A 273 18.08 -9.69 -29.17
C ASP A 273 18.96 -10.25 -28.02
N PHE A 274 18.44 -11.19 -27.22
CA PHE A 274 19.10 -11.84 -26.08
C PHE A 274 19.58 -13.27 -26.37
N LYS A 275 19.53 -13.73 -27.63
CA LYS A 275 19.90 -15.11 -28.01
C LYS A 275 21.33 -15.53 -27.59
N ILE A 276 22.24 -14.56 -27.49
CA ILE A 276 23.65 -14.79 -27.11
C ILE A 276 23.98 -14.27 -25.70
N ASP A 277 22.96 -13.85 -24.96
CA ASP A 277 23.10 -13.44 -23.57
C ASP A 277 23.54 -14.65 -22.73
N LYS A 278 24.41 -14.40 -21.73
CA LYS A 278 25.04 -15.44 -20.92
C LYS A 278 24.48 -15.53 -19.50
N SER A 279 23.32 -14.92 -19.26
CA SER A 279 22.63 -15.04 -17.98
C SER A 279 22.17 -16.49 -17.75
N ASP A 280 22.20 -16.96 -16.51
CA ASP A 280 21.88 -18.38 -16.21
C ASP A 280 20.41 -18.70 -16.52
N LYS A 281 19.51 -17.74 -16.23
CA LYS A 281 18.08 -17.81 -16.53
C LYS A 281 17.59 -16.50 -17.15
N ILE A 282 16.86 -16.60 -18.26
CA ILE A 282 16.17 -15.48 -18.91
C ILE A 282 14.66 -15.71 -18.87
N ILE A 283 13.93 -14.76 -18.30
CA ILE A 283 12.47 -14.74 -18.21
C ILE A 283 11.94 -13.74 -19.23
N LEU A 284 11.03 -14.20 -20.08
CA LEU A 284 10.41 -13.41 -21.14
C LEU A 284 9.06 -12.87 -20.67
N ALA A 285 8.96 -11.55 -20.56
CA ALA A 285 7.86 -10.83 -19.92
C ALA A 285 7.33 -9.71 -20.81
N HIS A 286 6.35 -8.96 -20.29
CA HIS A 286 5.73 -7.82 -20.96
C HIS A 286 5.06 -8.21 -22.29
N THR A 287 4.23 -9.25 -22.26
CA THR A 287 3.43 -9.60 -23.44
C THR A 287 2.15 -10.32 -23.05
N ALA A 288 1.02 -9.94 -23.64
CA ALA A 288 -0.23 -10.69 -23.56
C ALA A 288 -0.23 -11.97 -24.42
N GLN A 289 0.76 -12.15 -25.31
CA GLN A 289 0.78 -13.27 -26.24
C GLN A 289 1.46 -14.51 -25.65
N LYS A 290 1.10 -15.68 -26.18
CA LYS A 290 1.83 -16.92 -25.89
C LYS A 290 3.19 -16.88 -26.56
N LEU A 291 4.23 -17.27 -25.82
CA LEU A 291 5.58 -17.38 -26.35
C LEU A 291 5.65 -18.34 -27.55
N THR A 292 6.30 -17.88 -28.61
CA THR A 292 6.61 -18.66 -29.81
C THR A 292 7.69 -19.71 -29.53
N GLN A 293 7.87 -20.67 -30.43
CA GLN A 293 8.92 -21.68 -30.30
C GLN A 293 10.34 -21.07 -30.30
N ILE A 294 10.55 -20.00 -31.08
CA ILE A 294 11.85 -19.32 -31.14
C ILE A 294 12.14 -18.60 -29.81
N GLU A 295 11.15 -17.93 -29.24
CA GLU A 295 11.26 -17.28 -27.94
C GLU A 295 11.55 -18.29 -26.83
N LYS A 296 10.85 -19.43 -26.81
CA LYS A 296 11.06 -20.50 -25.82
C LYS A 296 12.46 -21.13 -25.86
N VAL A 297 13.18 -21.02 -26.97
CA VAL A 297 14.58 -21.47 -27.07
C VAL A 297 15.54 -20.47 -26.40
N ILE A 298 15.14 -19.20 -26.28
CA ILE A 298 15.98 -18.12 -25.75
C ILE A 298 15.76 -17.95 -24.24
N GLY A 299 14.52 -18.07 -23.79
CA GLY A 299 14.16 -17.91 -22.39
C GLY A 299 12.86 -18.64 -22.05
N CYS A 300 12.44 -18.51 -20.80
CA CYS A 300 11.25 -19.14 -20.28
C CYS A 300 10.16 -18.12 -19.97
N GLY A 301 8.89 -18.54 -20.07
CA GLY A 301 7.80 -17.85 -19.41
C GLY A 301 7.64 -18.41 -18.01
N VAL A 302 7.21 -17.59 -17.05
CA VAL A 302 6.94 -18.01 -15.67
C VAL A 302 5.46 -17.82 -15.35
N SER A 303 4.95 -18.64 -14.42
CA SER A 303 3.60 -18.47 -13.89
C SER A 303 3.60 -17.50 -12.70
N PHE A 304 2.44 -16.93 -12.41
CA PHE A 304 2.22 -16.13 -11.21
C PHE A 304 2.73 -16.85 -9.96
N GLY A 305 3.38 -16.13 -9.05
CA GLY A 305 3.88 -16.65 -7.78
C GLY A 305 5.14 -17.54 -7.90
N SER A 306 5.64 -17.81 -9.11
CA SER A 306 6.90 -18.53 -9.29
C SER A 306 8.04 -17.79 -8.62
N THR A 307 8.89 -18.51 -7.90
CA THR A 307 10.00 -17.93 -7.12
C THR A 307 11.33 -18.45 -7.61
N ASP A 308 12.27 -17.54 -7.85
CA ASP A 308 13.69 -17.84 -7.97
C ASP A 308 14.39 -17.49 -6.66
N THR A 309 14.73 -18.50 -5.87
CA THR A 309 15.52 -18.32 -4.64
C THR A 309 17.00 -18.28 -5.02
N LEU A 310 17.61 -17.10 -4.89
CA LEU A 310 19.02 -16.89 -5.18
C LEU A 310 19.89 -17.23 -3.96
N ILE A 311 19.40 -16.90 -2.77
CA ILE A 311 20.02 -17.24 -1.47
C ILE A 311 18.91 -17.66 -0.51
N GLU A 312 19.00 -18.87 0.02
CA GLU A 312 18.07 -19.39 1.01
C GLU A 312 18.17 -18.63 2.33
N GLY A 313 17.01 -18.35 2.94
CA GLY A 313 16.92 -17.84 4.30
C GLY A 313 17.01 -18.96 5.34
N HIS A 314 17.85 -18.77 6.35
CA HIS A 314 17.92 -19.66 7.52
C HIS A 314 17.44 -19.01 8.82
N GLU A 315 17.32 -17.67 8.83
CA GLU A 315 16.72 -16.91 9.93
C GLU A 315 15.19 -16.97 9.89
N ASP A 316 14.58 -16.71 11.03
CA ASP A 316 13.14 -16.74 11.20
C ASP A 316 12.55 -15.33 11.17
N TYR A 317 12.61 -14.71 9.99
CA TYR A 317 12.19 -13.32 9.79
C TYR A 317 10.75 -13.06 10.25
N THR A 318 9.86 -14.04 10.10
CA THR A 318 8.46 -13.91 10.52
C THR A 318 8.32 -13.66 12.04
N LEU A 319 9.21 -14.25 12.86
CA LEU A 319 9.20 -14.02 14.31
C LEU A 319 9.72 -12.63 14.70
N GLU A 320 10.62 -12.04 13.91
CA GLU A 320 11.08 -10.67 14.14
C GLU A 320 9.92 -9.68 14.00
N PHE A 321 9.13 -9.80 12.92
CA PHE A 321 7.90 -9.01 12.73
C PHE A 321 6.88 -9.27 13.85
N GLY A 322 6.71 -10.54 14.24
CA GLY A 322 5.86 -10.92 15.38
C GLY A 322 6.25 -10.21 16.67
N ALA A 323 7.55 -10.05 16.93
CA ALA A 323 8.06 -9.33 18.09
C ALA A 323 7.70 -7.85 18.04
N GLU A 324 7.86 -7.22 16.88
CA GLU A 324 7.50 -5.82 16.66
C GLU A 324 6.00 -5.58 16.87
N TYR A 325 5.14 -6.46 16.34
CA TYR A 325 3.70 -6.37 16.56
C TYR A 325 3.33 -6.44 18.04
N LEU A 326 3.87 -7.41 18.78
CA LEU A 326 3.60 -7.56 20.20
C LEU A 326 4.11 -6.36 21.02
N ARG A 327 5.29 -5.81 20.69
CA ARG A 327 5.79 -4.56 21.30
C ARG A 327 4.88 -3.38 20.98
N GLY A 328 4.28 -3.35 19.79
CA GLY A 328 3.29 -2.33 19.42
C GLY A 328 2.03 -2.34 20.30
N TYR A 329 1.57 -3.53 20.71
CA TYR A 329 0.47 -3.66 21.66
C TYR A 329 0.88 -3.38 23.11
N TYR A 330 2.06 -3.87 23.49
CA TYR A 330 2.53 -3.93 24.87
C TYR A 330 3.91 -3.27 25.04
N PRO A 331 4.02 -1.94 24.80
CA PRO A 331 5.32 -1.26 24.71
C PRO A 331 6.12 -1.23 26.02
N ASN A 332 5.44 -1.37 27.16
CA ASN A 332 6.05 -1.31 28.49
C ASN A 332 6.38 -2.70 29.07
N VAL A 333 6.14 -3.77 28.30
CA VAL A 333 6.39 -5.14 28.76
C VAL A 333 7.84 -5.53 28.49
N GLU A 334 8.45 -6.20 29.46
CA GLU A 334 9.82 -6.71 29.36
C GLU A 334 9.99 -7.67 28.18
N ILE A 335 11.12 -7.58 27.50
CA ILE A 335 11.36 -8.34 26.26
C ILE A 335 11.29 -9.86 26.47
N GLY A 336 11.68 -10.35 27.66
CA GLY A 336 11.59 -11.77 28.00
C GLY A 336 10.15 -12.31 28.01
N GLU A 337 9.18 -11.49 28.42
CA GLU A 337 7.76 -11.85 28.41
C GLU A 337 7.20 -11.87 26.98
N ILE A 338 7.70 -11.00 26.10
CA ILE A 338 7.36 -11.04 24.66
C ILE A 338 7.94 -12.31 24.02
N HIS A 339 9.20 -12.65 24.30
CA HIS A 339 9.83 -13.88 23.80
C HIS A 339 9.10 -15.15 24.26
N MET A 340 8.55 -15.15 25.48
CA MET A 340 7.70 -16.25 25.95
C MET A 340 6.49 -16.47 25.02
N LEU A 341 5.85 -15.41 24.54
CA LEU A 341 4.75 -15.53 23.57
C LEU A 341 5.26 -16.01 22.21
N LEU A 342 6.37 -15.44 21.71
CA LEU A 342 6.96 -15.80 20.41
C LEU A 342 7.38 -17.27 20.31
N ASN A 343 7.64 -17.92 21.42
CA ASN A 343 7.99 -19.34 21.48
C ASN A 343 6.79 -20.29 21.30
N CYS A 344 5.58 -19.77 21.03
CA CYS A 344 4.39 -20.58 20.79
C CYS A 344 4.38 -21.26 19.41
N GLU A 345 3.44 -22.20 19.23
CA GLU A 345 3.26 -22.93 17.97
C GLU A 345 2.94 -21.97 16.81
N ARG A 346 3.57 -22.19 15.66
CA ARG A 346 3.27 -21.50 14.42
C ARG A 346 2.47 -22.39 13.49
N GLU A 347 1.50 -21.80 12.80
CA GLU A 347 0.68 -22.48 11.83
C GLU A 347 0.68 -21.69 10.51
N SER A 348 1.08 -22.36 9.43
CA SER A 348 0.88 -21.91 8.05
C SER A 348 -0.49 -22.40 7.58
N ILE A 349 -1.32 -21.47 7.10
CA ILE A 349 -2.74 -21.70 6.85
C ILE A 349 -3.12 -21.17 5.47
N ASN A 350 -3.76 -22.01 4.66
CA ASN A 350 -4.22 -21.65 3.32
C ASN A 350 -5.45 -20.73 3.36
N ALA A 351 -5.58 -19.90 2.31
CA ALA A 351 -6.74 -19.04 2.08
C ALA A 351 -8.09 -19.78 2.18
N GLY A 352 -9.12 -19.08 2.64
CA GLY A 352 -10.46 -19.62 2.87
C GLY A 352 -10.66 -20.44 4.15
N THR A 353 -9.62 -20.70 4.94
CA THR A 353 -9.70 -21.48 6.18
C THR A 353 -10.30 -20.67 7.33
N ILE A 354 -11.21 -21.27 8.09
CA ILE A 354 -11.80 -20.64 9.29
C ILE A 354 -10.84 -20.74 10.47
N LEU A 355 -10.52 -19.60 11.08
CA LEU A 355 -9.62 -19.49 12.23
C LEU A 355 -10.36 -19.57 13.58
N LEU A 356 -11.56 -18.97 13.64
CA LEU A 356 -12.43 -18.92 14.82
C LEU A 356 -13.89 -18.71 14.37
N ARG A 357 -14.83 -19.52 14.87
CA ARG A 357 -16.25 -19.43 14.48
C ARG A 357 -17.04 -18.47 15.37
N ASP A 358 -18.10 -17.90 14.80
CA ASP A 358 -19.06 -17.14 15.61
C ASP A 358 -19.62 -18.02 16.74
N LYS A 359 -19.69 -17.46 17.94
CA LYS A 359 -20.12 -18.11 19.18
C LYS A 359 -19.20 -19.19 19.74
N GLU A 360 -18.04 -19.44 19.13
CA GLU A 360 -17.01 -20.30 19.70
C GLU A 360 -16.31 -19.62 20.88
N ILE A 361 -15.94 -20.38 21.90
CA ILE A 361 -15.06 -19.90 22.98
C ILE A 361 -13.63 -20.24 22.54
N PRO A 362 -12.78 -19.24 22.26
CA PRO A 362 -11.43 -19.49 21.79
C PRO A 362 -10.58 -20.14 22.87
N LYS A 363 -9.81 -21.16 22.47
CA LYS A 363 -8.80 -21.81 23.31
C LYS A 363 -7.41 -21.19 23.17
N HIS A 364 -7.23 -20.34 22.16
CA HIS A 364 -5.97 -19.70 21.82
C HIS A 364 -6.26 -18.27 21.33
N VAL A 365 -5.32 -17.37 21.59
CA VAL A 365 -5.20 -16.11 20.86
C VAL A 365 -4.32 -16.36 19.65
N ARG A 366 -4.70 -15.86 18.48
CA ARG A 366 -3.89 -15.98 17.26
C ARG A 366 -3.34 -14.63 16.87
N LEU A 367 -2.02 -14.50 16.76
CA LEU A 367 -1.40 -13.34 16.11
C LEU A 367 -1.20 -13.69 14.64
N VAL A 368 -1.76 -12.90 13.74
CA VAL A 368 -1.48 -13.00 12.29
C VAL A 368 -0.09 -12.42 12.05
N LEU A 369 0.85 -13.23 11.60
CA LEU A 369 2.23 -12.82 11.35
C LEU A 369 2.41 -12.28 9.93
N THR A 370 1.82 -12.95 8.94
CA THR A 370 1.88 -12.56 7.52
C THR A 370 0.53 -12.72 6.84
N GLY A 371 0.33 -11.99 5.74
CA GLY A 371 -0.87 -12.04 4.92
C GLY A 371 -2.10 -11.42 5.60
N VAL A 372 -3.28 -11.76 5.07
CA VAL A 372 -4.55 -11.10 5.38
C VAL A 372 -5.59 -12.12 5.82
N ALA A 373 -6.22 -11.85 6.96
CA ALA A 373 -7.44 -12.52 7.42
C ALA A 373 -8.66 -11.60 7.19
N GLU A 374 -9.86 -12.09 7.50
CA GLU A 374 -11.06 -11.28 7.50
C GLU A 374 -12.02 -11.70 8.61
N LEU A 375 -12.78 -10.73 9.13
CA LEU A 375 -13.89 -10.93 10.04
C LEU A 375 -15.20 -10.82 9.28
N LEU A 376 -15.98 -11.89 9.29
CA LEU A 376 -17.35 -11.93 8.77
C LEU A 376 -18.33 -11.63 9.91
N SER A 377 -19.01 -10.48 9.81
CA SER A 377 -20.04 -10.07 10.79
C SER A 377 -21.42 -10.61 10.39
N PRO A 378 -22.05 -11.49 11.20
CA PRO A 378 -23.40 -12.00 10.93
C PRO A 378 -24.46 -10.90 10.95
N ARG A 379 -24.21 -9.80 11.67
CA ARG A 379 -25.16 -8.70 11.89
C ARG A 379 -25.13 -7.68 10.77
N GLU A 380 -23.94 -7.35 10.28
CA GLU A 380 -23.74 -6.25 9.33
C GLU A 380 -23.68 -6.72 7.87
N LYS A 381 -23.65 -8.04 7.62
CA LYS A 381 -23.48 -8.66 6.28
C LYS A 381 -22.25 -8.09 5.54
N THR A 382 -21.22 -7.75 6.29
CA THR A 382 -19.97 -7.13 5.82
C THR A 382 -18.79 -8.03 6.20
N SER A 383 -17.74 -7.94 5.37
CA SER A 383 -16.43 -8.49 5.65
C SER A 383 -15.45 -7.35 5.97
N TYR A 384 -14.63 -7.54 7.00
CA TYR A 384 -13.56 -6.61 7.38
C TYR A 384 -12.22 -7.30 7.20
N PRO A 385 -11.34 -6.81 6.30
CA PRO A 385 -9.98 -7.34 6.19
C PRO A 385 -9.20 -7.03 7.48
N LEU A 386 -8.39 -7.99 7.90
CA LEU A 386 -7.52 -7.95 9.07
C LEU A 386 -6.09 -8.16 8.57
N SER A 387 -5.29 -7.11 8.63
CA SER A 387 -3.89 -7.13 8.19
C SER A 387 -2.99 -7.94 9.12
N SER A 388 -1.75 -8.15 8.70
CA SER A 388 -0.69 -8.67 9.56
C SER A 388 -0.54 -7.84 10.84
N GLY A 389 -0.16 -8.53 11.91
CA GLY A 389 -0.10 -8.01 13.27
C GLY A 389 -1.41 -8.04 14.05
N THR A 390 -2.54 -8.43 13.45
CA THR A 390 -3.82 -8.54 14.19
C THR A 390 -3.82 -9.71 15.18
N LEU A 391 -4.22 -9.44 16.42
CA LEU A 391 -4.62 -10.46 17.40
C LEU A 391 -6.09 -10.85 17.19
N ILE A 392 -6.36 -12.15 17.16
CA ILE A 392 -7.69 -12.74 17.00
C ILE A 392 -8.05 -13.51 18.28
N GLY A 393 -9.20 -13.17 18.86
CA GLY A 393 -9.78 -13.86 20.02
C GLY A 393 -9.19 -13.45 21.37
N GLU A 394 -8.38 -12.40 21.42
CA GLU A 394 -7.71 -11.90 22.61
C GLU A 394 -8.70 -11.47 23.71
N LEU A 395 -9.76 -10.75 23.35
CA LEU A 395 -10.78 -10.33 24.32
C LEU A 395 -11.66 -11.49 24.77
N ASP A 396 -12.02 -12.35 23.84
CA ASP A 396 -12.81 -13.54 24.12
C ASP A 396 -12.08 -14.45 25.12
N VAL A 397 -10.75 -14.59 24.98
CA VAL A 397 -9.89 -15.33 25.92
C VAL A 397 -9.82 -14.65 27.29
N ILE A 398 -9.57 -13.34 27.34
CA ILE A 398 -9.43 -12.59 28.59
C ILE A 398 -10.72 -12.63 29.42
N PHE A 399 -11.87 -12.47 28.78
CA PHE A 399 -13.16 -12.37 29.46
C PHE A 399 -13.93 -13.71 29.50
N GLY A 400 -13.38 -14.79 28.94
CA GLY A 400 -14.08 -16.07 28.82
C GLY A 400 -15.38 -15.96 28.00
N GLN A 401 -15.38 -15.08 27.00
CA GLN A 401 -16.54 -14.78 26.17
C GLN A 401 -16.55 -15.62 24.88
N LYS A 402 -17.72 -15.62 24.24
CA LYS A 402 -17.92 -16.24 22.94
C LYS A 402 -17.63 -15.23 21.84
N SER A 403 -16.97 -15.68 20.78
CA SER A 403 -16.60 -14.82 19.66
C SER A 403 -17.80 -14.16 18.98
N THR A 404 -17.58 -12.93 18.50
CA THR A 404 -18.57 -12.09 17.82
C THR A 404 -18.29 -12.00 16.32
N GLY A 405 -18.50 -13.11 15.62
CA GLY A 405 -18.29 -13.23 14.18
C GLY A 405 -17.37 -14.39 13.82
N THR A 406 -17.22 -14.64 12.52
CA THR A 406 -16.35 -15.71 12.02
C THR A 406 -15.09 -15.11 11.42
N TYR A 407 -13.94 -15.53 11.91
CA TYR A 407 -12.64 -15.15 11.37
C TYR A 407 -12.19 -16.20 10.37
N ARG A 408 -11.77 -15.79 9.18
CA ARG A 408 -11.21 -16.69 8.16
C ARG A 408 -10.02 -16.05 7.46
N THR A 409 -9.17 -16.85 6.86
CA THR A 409 -8.01 -16.40 6.08
C THR A 409 -8.48 -15.90 4.70
N LEU A 410 -8.06 -14.70 4.29
CA LEU A 410 -8.33 -14.17 2.95
C LEU A 410 -7.21 -14.57 1.98
N SER A 411 -5.96 -14.55 2.44
CA SER A 411 -4.79 -15.07 1.74
C SER A 411 -4.23 -16.31 2.44
N HIS A 412 -3.15 -16.88 1.90
CA HIS A 412 -2.25 -17.69 2.72
C HIS A 412 -1.68 -16.81 3.85
N ILE A 413 -1.65 -17.33 5.08
CA ILE A 413 -1.15 -16.61 6.25
C ILE A 413 -0.27 -17.53 7.12
N GLU A 414 0.68 -16.92 7.83
CA GLU A 414 1.32 -17.54 9.00
C GLU A 414 0.75 -16.93 10.27
N THR A 415 0.50 -17.77 11.29
CA THR A 415 -0.01 -17.31 12.58
C THR A 415 0.79 -17.88 13.74
N LEU A 416 0.89 -17.12 14.83
CA LEU A 416 1.37 -17.58 16.12
C LEU A 416 0.16 -17.92 17.01
N LYS A 417 0.10 -19.15 17.50
CA LYS A 417 -1.03 -19.68 18.26
C LYS A 417 -0.70 -19.71 19.75
N ILE A 418 -1.13 -18.68 20.45
CA ILE A 418 -0.84 -18.45 21.87
C ILE A 418 -1.93 -19.12 22.72
N PRO A 419 -1.61 -20.11 23.58
CA PRO A 419 -2.60 -20.75 24.45
C PRO A 419 -3.31 -19.75 25.37
N ALA A 420 -4.62 -19.90 25.56
CA ALA A 420 -5.41 -19.01 26.40
C ALA A 420 -4.87 -18.89 27.83
N ILE A 421 -4.39 -20.01 28.41
CA ILE A 421 -3.78 -20.03 29.75
C ILE A 421 -2.52 -19.16 29.79
N LEU A 422 -1.66 -19.30 28.78
CA LEU A 422 -0.42 -18.54 28.69
C LEU A 422 -0.68 -17.04 28.49
N PHE A 423 -1.62 -16.69 27.62
CA PHE A 423 -1.98 -15.31 27.37
C PHE A 423 -2.61 -14.64 28.59
N ASN A 424 -3.50 -15.33 29.31
CA ASN A 424 -4.08 -14.81 30.55
C ASN A 424 -3.02 -14.60 31.64
N GLU A 425 -2.05 -15.53 31.76
CA GLU A 425 -0.93 -15.38 32.69
C GLU A 425 -0.05 -14.17 32.32
N PHE A 426 0.27 -14.00 31.03
CA PHE A 426 0.99 -12.83 30.52
C PHE A 426 0.27 -11.52 30.86
N VAL A 427 -1.04 -11.44 30.64
CA VAL A 427 -1.87 -10.26 30.98
C VAL A 427 -1.86 -9.99 32.48
N SER A 428 -1.94 -11.04 33.31
CA SER A 428 -1.95 -10.95 34.76
C SER A 428 -0.62 -10.43 35.32
N ARG A 429 0.50 -11.05 34.92
CA ARG A 429 1.86 -10.69 35.38
C ARG A 429 2.25 -9.26 35.06
N ASN A 430 1.82 -8.79 33.90
CA ASN A 430 2.15 -7.45 33.41
C ASN A 430 1.07 -6.40 33.74
N HIS A 431 0.05 -6.76 34.54
CA HIS A 431 -1.03 -5.86 34.96
C HIS A 431 -1.77 -5.16 33.81
N LEU A 432 -1.95 -5.86 32.68
CA LEU A 432 -2.44 -5.27 31.42
C LEU A 432 -3.97 -5.18 31.32
N LEU A 433 -4.73 -5.77 32.23
CA LEU A 433 -6.19 -5.91 32.09
C LEU A 433 -6.91 -4.56 31.89
N ASN A 434 -6.62 -3.58 32.72
CA ASN A 434 -7.23 -2.24 32.64
C ASN A 434 -6.85 -1.53 31.34
N GLN A 435 -5.58 -1.62 30.94
CA GLN A 435 -5.09 -1.05 29.69
C GLN A 435 -5.80 -1.68 28.49
N ILE A 436 -5.93 -3.00 28.45
CA ILE A 436 -6.60 -3.72 27.37
C ILE A 436 -8.07 -3.29 27.28
N GLN A 437 -8.79 -3.24 28.41
CA GLN A 437 -10.18 -2.80 28.44
C GLN A 437 -10.37 -1.37 27.89
N SER A 438 -9.60 -0.40 28.39
CA SER A 438 -9.72 1.00 27.96
C SER A 438 -9.35 1.20 26.49
N THR A 439 -8.33 0.46 26.03
CA THR A 439 -7.86 0.51 24.64
C THR A 439 -8.94 -0.05 23.71
N GLN A 440 -9.59 -1.14 24.08
CA GLN A 440 -10.54 -1.85 23.21
C GLN A 440 -11.86 -1.12 23.03
N GLU A 441 -12.38 -0.45 24.07
CA GLU A 441 -13.53 0.44 23.92
C GLU A 441 -13.25 1.56 22.91
N THR A 442 -12.02 2.08 22.96
CA THR A 442 -11.56 3.13 22.05
C THR A 442 -11.38 2.59 20.63
N ILE A 443 -10.71 1.44 20.44
CA ILE A 443 -10.56 0.78 19.13
C ILE A 443 -11.92 0.53 18.49
N LYS A 444 -12.88 -0.02 19.23
CA LYS A 444 -14.24 -0.28 18.74
C LYS A 444 -14.93 0.99 18.25
N PHE A 445 -14.72 2.12 18.93
CA PHE A 445 -15.19 3.41 18.45
C PHE A 445 -14.45 3.83 17.17
N LEU A 446 -13.12 3.77 17.14
CA LEU A 446 -12.30 4.17 16.00
C LEU A 446 -12.65 3.39 14.72
N GLN A 447 -12.88 2.08 14.84
CA GLN A 447 -13.29 1.20 13.74
C GLN A 447 -14.64 1.59 13.11
N GLN A 448 -15.51 2.26 13.87
CA GLN A 448 -16.80 2.75 13.37
C GLN A 448 -16.70 4.13 12.70
N THR A 449 -15.54 4.80 12.80
CA THR A 449 -15.33 6.10 12.19
C THR A 449 -14.87 5.98 10.74
N TRP A 450 -15.20 6.99 9.91
CA TRP A 450 -14.67 7.08 8.55
C TRP A 450 -13.14 7.14 8.53
N LEU A 451 -12.55 7.90 9.46
CA LEU A 451 -11.11 8.19 9.47
C LEU A 451 -10.26 6.96 9.79
N PHE A 452 -10.65 6.17 10.79
CA PHE A 452 -9.85 5.05 11.29
C PHE A 452 -10.40 3.66 10.95
N GLY A 453 -11.62 3.58 10.39
CA GLY A 453 -12.32 2.31 10.15
C GLY A 453 -11.86 1.47 8.96
N GLU A 454 -10.90 1.94 8.15
CA GLU A 454 -10.37 1.14 7.03
C GLU A 454 -8.84 1.11 7.06
N SER A 455 -8.28 -0.05 6.73
CA SER A 455 -6.87 -0.22 6.34
C SER A 455 -5.81 0.23 7.35
N ILE A 456 -6.17 0.32 8.64
CA ILE A 456 -5.20 0.53 9.73
C ILE A 456 -5.06 -0.77 10.48
N SER A 457 -3.85 -1.31 10.51
CA SER A 457 -3.51 -2.52 11.28
C SER A 457 -3.85 -2.36 12.76
N SER A 458 -4.23 -3.45 13.40
CA SER A 458 -4.60 -3.45 14.82
C SER A 458 -3.51 -2.97 15.79
N PRO A 459 -2.19 -3.22 15.59
CA PRO A 459 -1.14 -2.62 16.43
C PRO A 459 -1.15 -1.09 16.42
N ILE A 460 -1.27 -0.49 15.24
CA ILE A 460 -1.35 0.99 15.09
C ILE A 460 -2.65 1.52 15.72
N GLN A 461 -3.79 0.84 15.54
CA GLN A 461 -5.03 1.22 16.23
C GLN A 461 -4.86 1.18 17.76
N SER A 462 -4.16 0.18 18.28
CA SER A 462 -3.82 0.08 19.70
C SER A 462 -2.94 1.24 20.16
N GLN A 463 -1.88 1.57 19.43
CA GLN A 463 -1.02 2.71 19.73
C GLN A 463 -1.79 4.04 19.74
N ILE A 464 -2.64 4.28 18.75
CA ILE A 464 -3.50 5.48 18.70
C ILE A 464 -4.47 5.51 19.90
N ALA A 465 -5.10 4.37 20.19
CA ALA A 465 -6.07 4.27 21.28
C ALA A 465 -5.42 4.45 22.66
N GLN A 466 -4.19 3.99 22.86
CA GLN A 466 -3.43 4.19 24.10
C GLN A 466 -3.01 5.65 24.31
N ASN A 467 -2.88 6.43 23.23
CA ASN A 467 -2.48 7.84 23.27
C ASN A 467 -3.66 8.83 23.16
N ILE A 468 -4.90 8.33 23.15
CA ILE A 468 -6.09 9.19 23.08
C ILE A 468 -6.50 9.68 24.47
N THR A 469 -6.97 10.92 24.55
CA THR A 469 -7.57 11.46 25.78
C THR A 469 -9.04 11.79 25.55
N LEU A 470 -9.89 11.51 26.54
CA LEU A 470 -11.32 11.85 26.48
C LEU A 470 -11.59 13.09 27.32
N LYS A 471 -12.29 14.07 26.73
CA LYS A 471 -12.74 15.27 27.45
C LYS A 471 -14.21 15.55 27.18
N SER A 472 -14.96 15.80 28.24
CA SER A 472 -16.38 16.15 28.17
C SER A 472 -16.57 17.65 28.21
N TYR A 473 -17.54 18.14 27.45
CA TYR A 473 -17.89 19.55 27.32
C TYR A 473 -19.39 19.75 27.53
N ASN A 474 -19.75 20.83 28.20
CA ASN A 474 -21.14 21.23 28.38
C ASN A 474 -21.67 21.96 27.15
N LYS A 475 -23.00 21.98 26.98
CA LYS A 475 -23.65 22.75 25.92
C LYS A 475 -23.26 24.23 26.02
N GLY A 476 -22.79 24.79 24.91
CA GLY A 476 -22.35 26.18 24.79
C GLY A 476 -20.87 26.39 25.10
N GLU A 477 -20.17 25.38 25.63
CA GLU A 477 -18.76 25.48 25.97
C GLU A 477 -17.88 25.53 24.72
N LYS A 478 -16.87 26.41 24.75
CA LYS A 478 -15.88 26.54 23.68
C LYS A 478 -14.88 25.40 23.77
N ILE A 479 -14.56 24.80 22.63
CA ILE A 479 -13.61 23.69 22.52
C ILE A 479 -12.32 24.24 21.90
N GLU A 480 -11.21 24.13 22.64
CA GLU A 480 -9.89 24.43 22.10
C GLU A 480 -9.43 23.29 21.18
N CYS A 481 -9.00 23.65 19.98
CA CYS A 481 -8.56 22.70 18.96
C CYS A 481 -7.07 22.40 19.14
N GLU A 482 -6.77 21.31 19.85
CA GLU A 482 -5.42 20.82 20.12
C GLU A 482 -5.23 19.43 19.51
N GLY A 483 -4.59 19.38 18.33
CA GLY A 483 -4.42 18.14 17.57
C GLY A 483 -5.68 17.75 16.81
N LEU A 484 -5.88 16.44 16.64
CA LEU A 484 -7.07 15.88 16.00
C LEU A 484 -8.15 15.60 17.05
N MET A 485 -9.37 16.07 16.78
CA MET A 485 -10.52 15.92 17.65
C MET A 485 -11.58 15.03 16.99
N LEU A 486 -12.14 14.07 17.73
CA LEU A 486 -13.21 13.17 17.28
C LEU A 486 -14.40 13.21 18.24
N VAL A 487 -15.61 13.31 17.70
CA VAL A 487 -16.83 13.30 18.52
C VAL A 487 -17.17 11.85 18.89
N LYS A 488 -16.97 11.48 20.15
CA LYS A 488 -17.47 10.20 20.71
C LYS A 488 -18.99 10.24 20.85
N LYS A 489 -19.52 11.37 21.35
CA LYS A 489 -20.95 11.57 21.61
C LYS A 489 -21.28 13.05 21.55
N GLY A 490 -22.51 13.37 21.13
CA GLY A 490 -23.03 14.74 21.09
C GLY A 490 -22.86 15.40 19.72
N LYS A 491 -22.98 16.73 19.69
CA LYS A 491 -22.86 17.56 18.48
C LYS A 491 -22.04 18.80 18.75
N VAL A 492 -21.22 19.17 17.77
CA VAL A 492 -20.32 20.32 17.82
C VAL A 492 -20.55 21.19 16.57
N GLU A 493 -20.50 22.51 16.74
CA GLU A 493 -20.48 23.48 15.66
C GLU A 493 -19.05 23.93 15.39
N LEU A 494 -18.64 23.88 14.12
CA LEU A 494 -17.38 24.41 13.61
C LEU A 494 -17.68 25.69 12.83
N ILE A 495 -17.06 26.80 13.22
CA ILE A 495 -17.24 28.11 12.58
C ILE A 495 -15.93 28.47 11.87
N SER A 496 -15.98 28.60 10.55
CA SER A 496 -14.86 29.05 9.72
C SER A 496 -15.17 30.37 9.03
N LEU A 497 -14.16 31.22 8.85
CA LEU A 497 -14.25 32.41 8.00
C LEU A 497 -13.77 32.04 6.59
N GLY A 498 -14.63 32.16 5.58
CA GLY A 498 -14.22 32.01 4.19
C GLY A 498 -13.36 33.19 3.71
N THR A 499 -12.69 33.03 2.56
CA THR A 499 -11.93 34.10 1.88
C THR A 499 -12.79 35.32 1.57
N ASP A 500 -14.10 35.12 1.38
CA ASP A 500 -15.09 36.17 1.11
C ASP A 500 -15.64 36.84 2.39
N LYS A 501 -14.99 36.62 3.55
CA LYS A 501 -15.43 37.07 4.89
C LYS A 501 -16.82 36.58 5.33
N LYS A 502 -17.42 35.62 4.63
CA LYS A 502 -18.66 34.96 5.05
C LYS A 502 -18.37 33.84 6.04
N GLU A 503 -19.12 33.81 7.13
CA GLU A 503 -19.10 32.71 8.10
C GLU A 503 -19.73 31.46 7.49
N SER A 504 -19.01 30.35 7.54
CA SER A 504 -19.56 29.03 7.25
C SER A 504 -19.66 28.24 8.55
N ARG A 505 -20.81 27.59 8.78
CA ARG A 505 -21.09 26.82 9.98
C ARG A 505 -21.30 25.36 9.61
N TYR A 506 -20.48 24.49 10.18
CA TYR A 506 -20.57 23.05 9.98
C TYR A 506 -20.96 22.38 11.28
N LYS A 507 -21.91 21.44 11.22
CA LYS A 507 -22.29 20.62 12.37
C LYS A 507 -21.64 19.26 12.21
N VAL A 508 -20.91 18.84 13.24
CA VAL A 508 -20.29 17.52 13.32
C VAL A 508 -20.90 16.74 14.48
N GLY A 509 -21.18 15.46 14.25
CA GLY A 509 -21.80 14.54 15.19
C GLY A 509 -20.90 13.34 15.49
N GLN A 510 -21.46 12.33 16.13
CA GLN A 510 -20.74 11.11 16.49
C GLN A 510 -19.97 10.51 15.29
N GLY A 511 -18.69 10.22 15.49
CA GLY A 511 -17.78 9.66 14.47
C GLY A 511 -17.14 10.69 13.54
N ASP A 512 -17.62 11.94 13.52
CA ASP A 512 -16.99 13.03 12.79
C ASP A 512 -15.77 13.59 13.53
N PHE A 513 -14.90 14.27 12.78
CA PHE A 513 -13.65 14.83 13.29
C PHE A 513 -13.34 16.23 12.74
N TRP A 514 -12.42 16.95 13.40
CA TRP A 514 -11.83 18.21 12.95
C TRP A 514 -10.42 18.43 13.55
N GLY A 515 -9.67 19.39 13.03
CA GLY A 515 -8.31 19.70 13.52
C GLY A 515 -7.20 19.02 12.71
N GLY A 516 -7.54 18.08 11.83
CA GLY A 516 -6.60 17.45 10.89
C GLY A 516 -5.96 18.45 9.92
N GLU A 517 -6.54 19.63 9.73
CA GLU A 517 -5.96 20.70 8.91
C GLU A 517 -4.63 21.21 9.50
N LYS A 518 -4.50 21.24 10.84
CA LYS A 518 -3.21 21.55 11.48
C LYS A 518 -2.15 20.49 11.18
N ILE A 519 -2.55 19.25 10.92
CA ILE A 519 -1.65 18.14 10.59
C ILE A 519 -1.20 18.22 9.11
N ILE A 520 -2.09 18.66 8.23
CA ILE A 520 -1.82 18.74 6.78
C ILE A 520 -1.10 20.04 6.40
N SER A 521 -1.62 21.19 6.85
CA SER A 521 -1.22 22.51 6.36
C SER A 521 -0.74 23.47 7.47
N ASN A 522 -0.48 22.96 8.69
CA ASN A 522 -0.07 23.75 9.86
C ASN A 522 -0.95 24.98 10.16
N THR A 523 -2.18 25.03 9.64
CA THR A 523 -3.09 26.16 9.72
C THR A 523 -4.44 25.71 10.27
N SER A 524 -5.02 26.51 11.18
CA SER A 524 -6.36 26.25 11.72
C SER A 524 -7.39 26.81 10.75
N LYS A 525 -8.26 25.95 10.18
CA LYS A 525 -9.36 26.38 9.31
C LYS A 525 -10.52 27.02 10.09
N TYR A 526 -10.64 26.70 11.37
CA TYR A 526 -11.77 27.12 12.21
C TYR A 526 -11.35 28.19 13.20
N MET A 527 -12.17 29.24 13.31
CA MET A 527 -12.01 30.34 14.27
C MET A 527 -12.58 29.97 15.63
N GLU A 528 -13.74 29.30 15.63
CA GLU A 528 -14.42 28.91 16.85
C GLU A 528 -15.04 27.52 16.68
N VAL A 529 -14.95 26.74 17.76
CA VAL A 529 -15.58 25.42 17.88
C VAL A 529 -16.36 25.40 19.19
N ARG A 530 -17.62 24.99 19.13
CA ARG A 530 -18.53 25.01 20.29
C ARG A 530 -19.39 23.77 20.39
N ALA A 531 -19.54 23.24 21.60
CA ALA A 531 -20.47 22.14 21.84
C ALA A 531 -21.93 22.64 21.76
N ILE A 532 -22.76 22.05 20.88
CA ILE A 532 -24.19 22.40 20.76
C ILE A 532 -25.04 21.59 21.75
N THR A 533 -24.55 20.41 22.12
CA THR A 533 -25.09 19.55 23.19
C THR A 533 -23.99 19.27 24.21
N GLN A 534 -24.29 18.56 25.29
CA GLN A 534 -23.23 17.86 26.01
C GLN A 534 -22.49 16.95 25.03
N ALA A 535 -21.17 17.02 25.02
CA ALA A 535 -20.35 16.33 24.04
C ALA A 535 -19.13 15.70 24.70
N ASP A 536 -18.83 14.46 24.32
CA ASP A 536 -17.64 13.74 24.72
C ASP A 536 -16.71 13.67 23.51
N ILE A 537 -15.51 14.23 23.64
CA ILE A 537 -14.57 14.42 22.53
C ILE A 537 -13.29 13.68 22.84
N TYR A 538 -12.90 12.81 21.92
CA TYR A 538 -11.58 12.21 21.89
C TYR A 538 -10.57 13.17 21.27
N LYS A 539 -9.41 13.30 21.90
CA LYS A 539 -8.32 14.19 21.51
C LYS A 539 -7.06 13.37 21.28
N ILE A 540 -6.48 13.49 20.10
CA ILE A 540 -5.21 12.88 19.69
C ILE A 540 -4.20 14.01 19.48
N THR A 541 -3.23 14.09 20.38
CA THR A 541 -2.17 15.12 20.35
C THR A 541 -0.88 14.66 19.70
N ASP A 542 -0.68 13.35 19.57
CA ASP A 542 0.46 12.79 18.85
C ASP A 542 0.25 12.96 17.35
N VAL A 543 0.73 14.08 16.83
CA VAL A 543 0.63 14.43 15.42
C VAL A 543 1.59 13.59 14.59
N ASP A 544 2.67 13.08 15.16
CA ASP A 544 3.72 12.39 14.41
C ASP A 544 3.30 10.96 14.07
N ILE A 545 2.62 10.25 14.98
CA ILE A 545 1.95 8.98 14.65
C ILE A 545 1.00 9.18 13.45
N MET A 546 0.22 10.25 13.47
CA MET A 546 -0.79 10.52 12.43
C MET A 546 -0.17 10.92 11.07
N LYS A 547 0.96 11.63 11.08
CA LYS A 547 1.69 12.01 9.85
C LYS A 547 2.33 10.82 9.16
N ASN A 548 2.71 9.79 9.92
CA ASN A 548 3.36 8.61 9.39
C ASN A 548 2.38 7.58 8.82
N ILE A 549 1.06 7.84 8.85
CA ILE A 549 0.00 6.94 8.37
C ILE A 549 -0.66 7.54 7.11
N PRO A 550 -0.24 7.16 5.89
CA PRO A 550 -0.75 7.70 4.63
C PRO A 550 -2.27 7.69 4.47
N ILE A 551 -2.94 6.59 4.83
CA ILE A 551 -4.41 6.48 4.68
C ILE A 551 -5.19 7.51 5.49
N ILE A 552 -4.72 7.84 6.69
CA ILE A 552 -5.33 8.86 7.54
C ILE A 552 -5.21 10.22 6.86
N ARG A 553 -4.01 10.54 6.35
CA ARG A 553 -3.77 11.80 5.64
C ARG A 553 -4.67 11.94 4.42
N TRP A 554 -4.79 10.89 3.61
CA TRP A 554 -5.66 10.87 2.44
C TRP A 554 -7.12 11.14 2.82
N LYS A 555 -7.65 10.43 3.83
CA LYS A 555 -9.03 10.61 4.30
C LYS A 555 -9.30 12.01 4.88
N MET A 556 -8.30 12.60 5.54
CA MET A 556 -8.40 13.99 5.99
C MET A 556 -8.46 14.98 4.82
N MET A 557 -7.64 14.79 3.78
CA MET A 557 -7.69 15.60 2.56
C MET A 557 -9.05 15.49 1.87
N GLU A 558 -9.57 14.26 1.70
CA GLU A 558 -10.88 14.01 1.10
C GLU A 558 -12.02 14.70 1.88
N GLN A 559 -11.99 14.61 3.21
CA GLN A 559 -13.00 15.25 4.06
C GLN A 559 -12.91 16.78 3.98
N ASN A 560 -11.70 17.33 3.82
CA ASN A 560 -11.52 18.77 3.66
C ASN A 560 -12.10 19.28 2.33
N GLU A 561 -11.97 18.52 1.25
CA GLU A 561 -12.60 18.82 -0.05
C GLU A 561 -14.13 18.72 0.04
N LYS A 562 -14.69 17.73 0.73
CA LYS A 562 -16.16 17.63 0.96
C LYS A 562 -16.74 18.80 1.76
N ARG A 563 -15.88 19.53 2.50
CA ARG A 563 -16.23 20.70 3.32
C ARG A 563 -15.83 22.03 2.67
N LYS A 564 -15.42 22.03 1.40
CA LYS A 564 -15.33 23.25 0.58
C LYS A 564 -16.66 23.44 -0.15
#